data_AF-G4ZBB7-F1
#
_entry.id   AF-G4ZBB7-F1
#
_cell.length_a   1.000
_cell.length_b   1.000
_cell.length_c   1.000
_cell.angle_alpha   90.00
_cell.angle_beta   90.00
_cell.angle_gamma   90.00
#
_symmetry.space_group_name_H-M   'P 1'
#
loop_
_entity.id
_entity.type
_entity.pdbx_description
1 polymer ?
#
loop_
_entity_poly.entity_id
_entity_poly.type
_entity_poly.pdbx_seq_one_letter_code
_entity_poly.pdbx_strand_id
1 'polypeptide(L)'
;MDPPRQSSLAKKPTVAKLEKFTVFVATCQQEKFPAIVLPSAKMEDLQRFIVSQWKISKSPFAKLPLAEHFYTFKGRILRLDGTLDGYYILNNDTIYLRFASLGKICDPWAMSTSELRVELKARNAYEINLQPEQLMQRLQNLIMKESRMRRLQQATRKEEVEQVQTITKELATLHQQRAKKRSYLTPTGNPVERPPSLAKWPIAPCPNRTVFLSITKLERTYQLVPRDVLEPALLIFDTERKWVFDKHNVLQKQHFDYRYMCFDQDFLEMLTLKEEAGMIFWFRPCKSYEKMSSFLTSIEDPASGGKHYQPLILKESKWLTLCGENGWEGKVRHDGRRRDVERVPKFTKSVARVVSNLNSSSFDYVAVKELLFQSNPTLVFAPL
;
A
#
# COMPACT_ATOMS: atom_id res chain seq x y z
N MET A 1 2.12 48.87 -42.59
CA MET A 1 2.10 49.11 -41.14
C MET A 1 1.42 47.92 -40.53
N ASP A 2 2.20 46.98 -40.00
CA ASP A 2 1.74 45.85 -39.20
C ASP A 2 2.49 45.92 -37.86
N PRO A 3 1.85 45.64 -36.71
CA PRO A 3 2.47 45.80 -35.41
C PRO A 3 3.44 44.63 -35.12
N PRO A 4 4.51 44.87 -34.35
CA PRO A 4 5.48 43.83 -34.03
C PRO A 4 4.91 42.84 -32.99
N ARG A 5 5.16 41.55 -33.24
CA ARG A 5 4.84 40.42 -32.37
C ARG A 5 5.52 40.58 -31.01
N GLN A 6 4.74 40.59 -29.94
CA GLN A 6 5.23 40.52 -28.57
C GLN A 6 5.91 39.16 -28.33
N SER A 7 7.20 39.20 -27.99
CA SER A 7 7.95 38.04 -27.51
C SER A 7 7.48 37.69 -26.10
N SER A 8 6.89 36.51 -25.92
CA SER A 8 6.59 35.94 -24.62
C SER A 8 7.90 35.56 -23.91
N LEU A 9 8.32 36.40 -22.97
CA LEU A 9 9.39 36.09 -22.02
C LEU A 9 9.04 34.79 -21.27
N ALA A 10 9.84 33.76 -21.50
CA ALA A 10 9.83 32.53 -20.73
C ALA A 10 10.03 32.86 -19.24
N LYS A 11 8.98 32.65 -18.43
CA LYS A 11 9.08 32.68 -16.97
C LYS A 11 10.07 31.58 -16.57
N LYS A 12 11.24 31.98 -16.08
CA LYS A 12 12.16 31.09 -15.35
C LYS A 12 11.36 30.40 -14.22
N PRO A 13 11.44 29.09 -14.05
CA PRO A 13 10.78 28.42 -12.95
C PRO A 13 11.40 28.92 -11.65
N THR A 14 10.59 29.60 -10.85
CA THR A 14 10.90 29.96 -9.47
C THR A 14 11.15 28.64 -8.73
N VAL A 15 12.39 28.40 -8.31
CA VAL A 15 12.73 27.28 -7.43
C VAL A 15 11.97 27.51 -6.13
N ALA A 16 10.85 26.82 -5.94
CA ALA A 16 10.12 26.84 -4.68
C ALA A 16 11.10 26.46 -3.56
N LYS A 17 11.23 27.33 -2.56
CA LYS A 17 11.93 27.00 -1.31
C LYS A 17 11.31 25.69 -0.81
N LEU A 18 12.10 24.62 -0.72
CA LEU A 18 11.66 23.39 -0.06
C LEU A 18 11.37 23.75 1.40
N GLU A 19 10.09 23.89 1.73
CA GLU A 19 9.65 24.17 3.09
C GLU A 19 10.05 22.98 3.97
N LYS A 20 10.89 23.26 4.96
CA LYS A 20 11.18 22.30 6.03
C LYS A 20 9.92 22.13 6.86
N PHE A 21 9.72 20.93 7.40
CA PHE A 21 8.63 20.68 8.35
C PHE A 21 9.14 20.01 9.62
N THR A 22 8.35 20.12 10.67
CA THR A 22 8.63 19.54 11.98
C THR A 22 7.98 18.17 12.06
N VAL A 23 8.76 17.10 12.20
CA VAL A 23 8.28 15.79 12.64
C VAL A 23 8.56 15.62 14.12
N PHE A 24 7.69 14.91 14.81
CA PHE A 24 7.96 14.44 16.16
C PHE A 24 8.36 12.98 16.11
N VAL A 25 9.43 12.61 16.80
CA VAL A 25 9.78 11.22 17.04
C VAL A 25 9.50 10.88 18.49
N ALA A 26 8.56 9.98 18.72
CA ALA A 26 8.21 9.49 20.04
C ALA A 26 8.83 8.11 20.26
N THR A 27 9.41 7.88 21.43
CA THR A 27 9.64 6.50 21.88
C THR A 27 8.45 6.08 22.74
N CYS A 28 8.14 4.79 22.79
CA CYS A 28 6.99 4.28 23.58
C CYS A 28 7.08 4.60 25.09
N GLN A 29 8.21 5.14 25.57
CA GLN A 29 8.52 5.37 26.99
C GLN A 29 8.94 6.82 27.31
N GLN A 30 9.11 7.72 26.33
CA GLN A 30 9.58 9.11 26.58
C GLN A 30 8.84 10.17 25.75
N GLU A 31 9.11 11.44 26.09
CA GLU A 31 8.61 12.65 25.43
C GLU A 31 8.90 12.70 23.92
N LYS A 32 8.06 13.44 23.21
CA LYS A 32 8.16 13.66 21.77
C LYS A 32 9.38 14.51 21.44
N PHE A 33 10.29 13.98 20.63
CA PHE A 33 11.46 14.69 20.16
C PHE A 33 11.17 15.43 18.85
N PRO A 34 11.23 16.78 18.80
CA PRO A 34 11.01 17.51 17.55
C PRO A 34 12.26 17.44 16.65
N ALA A 35 12.06 17.15 15.36
CA ALA A 35 13.09 17.21 14.33
C ALA A 35 12.59 18.04 13.15
N ILE A 36 13.40 19.03 12.74
CA ILE A 36 13.11 19.88 11.59
C ILE A 36 13.85 19.29 10.39
N VAL A 37 13.10 18.77 9.42
CA VAL A 37 13.63 18.00 8.30
C VAL A 37 13.03 18.47 6.96
N LEU A 38 13.72 18.15 5.87
CA LEU A 38 13.17 18.33 4.53
C LEU A 38 12.18 17.20 4.23
N PRO A 39 11.09 17.46 3.48
CA PRO A 39 10.15 16.42 3.11
C PRO A 39 10.77 15.24 2.35
N SER A 40 11.73 15.54 1.48
CA SER A 40 12.47 14.54 0.70
C SER A 40 13.60 13.86 1.48
N ALA A 41 13.81 14.18 2.76
CA ALA A 41 14.83 13.53 3.57
C ALA A 41 14.49 12.05 3.76
N LYS A 42 15.52 11.20 3.80
CA LYS A 42 15.33 9.78 4.05
C LYS A 42 15.13 9.50 5.55
N MET A 43 14.48 8.39 5.85
CA MET A 43 14.34 7.92 7.23
C MET A 43 15.71 7.66 7.89
N GLU A 44 16.69 7.22 7.11
CA GLU A 44 18.08 7.06 7.57
C GLU A 44 18.70 8.39 8.04
N ASP A 45 18.41 9.50 7.34
CA ASP A 45 18.92 10.82 7.73
C ASP A 45 18.31 11.26 9.07
N LEU A 46 17.01 10.99 9.26
CA LEU A 46 16.32 11.22 10.54
C LEU A 46 16.90 10.34 11.66
N GLN A 47 17.18 9.06 11.39
CA GLN A 47 17.82 8.15 12.36
C GLN A 47 19.20 8.68 12.79
N ARG A 48 20.06 9.06 11.84
CA ARG A 48 21.38 9.63 12.13
C ARG A 48 21.27 10.92 12.95
N PHE A 49 20.31 11.78 12.60
CA PHE A 49 20.03 13.00 13.36
C PHE A 49 19.67 12.70 14.82
N ILE A 50 18.67 11.83 15.06
CA ILE A 50 18.23 11.47 16.42
C ILE A 50 19.39 10.90 17.25
N VAL A 51 20.17 9.99 16.67
CA VAL A 51 21.31 9.38 17.35
C VAL A 51 22.38 10.41 17.70
N SER A 52 22.62 11.39 16.83
CA SER A 52 23.53 12.50 17.14
C SER A 52 23.06 13.33 18.34
N GLN A 53 21.75 13.60 18.42
CA GLN A 53 21.15 14.36 19.51
C GLN A 53 21.21 13.60 20.83
N TRP A 54 21.00 12.28 20.80
CA TRP A 54 21.15 11.42 21.97
C TRP A 54 22.59 11.31 22.48
N LYS A 55 23.59 11.32 21.57
CA LYS A 55 24.99 11.38 21.96
C LYS A 55 25.31 12.69 22.68
N ILE A 56 24.79 13.81 22.19
CA ILE A 56 24.97 15.14 22.81
C ILE A 56 24.29 15.19 24.18
N SER A 57 23.05 14.72 24.29
CA SER A 57 22.30 14.71 25.55
C SER A 57 22.68 13.59 26.51
N LYS A 58 23.63 12.72 26.13
CA LYS A 58 24.06 11.53 26.90
C LYS A 58 22.89 10.59 27.24
N SER A 59 21.90 10.51 26.35
CA SER A 59 20.74 9.62 26.51
C SER A 59 21.18 8.15 26.54
N PRO A 60 20.55 7.29 27.36
CA PRO A 60 20.84 5.86 27.37
C PRO A 60 20.60 5.19 26.01
N PHE A 61 19.69 5.75 25.20
CA PHE A 61 19.39 5.24 23.86
C PHE A 61 20.55 5.41 22.87
N ALA A 62 21.52 6.29 23.15
CA ALA A 62 22.70 6.46 22.29
C ALA A 62 23.59 5.20 22.22
N LYS A 63 23.44 4.28 23.19
CA LYS A 63 24.20 3.03 23.28
C LYS A 63 23.55 1.86 22.53
N LEU A 64 22.29 2.01 22.11
CA LEU A 64 21.56 0.93 21.44
C LEU A 64 22.05 0.78 19.99
N PRO A 65 22.18 -0.47 19.48
CA PRO A 65 22.55 -0.70 18.09
C PRO A 65 21.49 -0.16 17.13
N LEU A 66 21.93 0.45 16.01
CA LEU A 66 21.00 0.96 14.98
C LEU A 66 20.12 -0.13 14.37
N ALA A 67 20.60 -1.37 14.34
CA ALA A 67 19.84 -2.53 13.87
C ALA A 67 18.62 -2.84 14.77
N GLU A 68 18.58 -2.32 15.99
CA GLU A 68 17.43 -2.46 16.87
C GLU A 68 16.37 -1.39 16.66
N HIS A 69 16.65 -0.35 15.85
CA HIS A 69 15.74 0.77 15.65
C HIS A 69 14.68 0.44 14.61
N PHE A 70 13.41 0.45 15.03
CA PHE A 70 12.25 0.27 14.15
C PHE A 70 11.36 1.49 14.20
N TYR A 71 11.04 2.03 13.02
CA TYR A 71 10.18 3.19 12.90
C TYR A 71 8.80 2.77 12.42
N THR A 72 7.76 3.28 13.06
CA THR A 72 6.37 3.09 12.64
C THR A 72 5.61 4.40 12.52
N PHE A 73 4.70 4.45 11.55
CA PHE A 73 3.78 5.57 11.35
C PHE A 73 2.47 5.05 10.81
N LYS A 74 1.36 5.38 11.47
CA LYS A 74 0.00 4.95 11.09
C LYS A 74 -0.10 3.44 10.81
N GLY A 75 0.51 2.63 11.69
CA GLY A 75 0.50 1.17 11.57
C GLY A 75 1.44 0.59 10.51
N ARG A 76 2.18 1.42 9.78
CA ARG A 76 3.16 0.98 8.76
C ARG A 76 4.57 1.04 9.33
N ILE A 77 5.38 0.06 8.98
CA ILE A 77 6.82 0.07 9.25
C ILE A 77 7.50 0.95 8.19
N LEU A 78 8.39 1.83 8.63
CA LEU A 78 9.14 2.74 7.75
C LEU A 78 10.52 2.13 7.45
N ARG A 79 10.87 2.04 6.17
CA ARG A 79 12.20 1.61 5.74
C ARG A 79 13.15 2.79 5.76
N LEU A 80 14.42 2.50 6.03
CA LEU A 80 15.47 3.53 6.19
C LEU A 80 15.74 4.28 4.89
N ASP A 81 15.58 3.62 3.74
CA ASP A 81 15.83 4.18 2.41
C ASP A 81 14.68 5.05 1.86
N GLY A 82 13.49 4.96 2.45
CA GLY A 82 12.30 5.72 2.05
C GLY A 82 12.34 7.18 2.49
N THR A 83 11.74 8.06 1.69
CA THR A 83 11.60 9.48 2.01
C THR A 83 10.41 9.74 2.93
N LEU A 84 10.51 10.74 3.81
CA LEU A 84 9.46 11.07 4.78
C LEU A 84 8.13 11.42 4.10
N ASP A 85 8.19 12.25 3.07
CA ASP A 85 7.03 12.64 2.29
C ASP A 85 6.43 11.49 1.47
N GLY A 86 7.23 10.50 1.07
CA GLY A 86 6.78 9.29 0.40
C GLY A 86 5.86 8.43 1.28
N TYR A 87 6.01 8.53 2.59
CA TYR A 87 5.10 7.94 3.59
C TYR A 87 3.90 8.82 3.92
N TYR A 88 3.73 9.95 3.23
CA TYR A 88 2.68 10.95 3.49
C TYR A 88 2.73 11.48 4.93
N ILE A 89 3.95 11.65 5.46
CA ILE A 89 4.20 12.29 6.74
C ILE A 89 4.15 13.81 6.50
N LEU A 90 3.32 14.49 7.29
CA LEU A 90 3.06 15.91 7.20
C LEU A 90 3.65 16.68 8.39
N ASN A 91 3.54 18.00 8.33
CA ASN A 91 3.98 18.87 9.43
C ASN A 91 3.23 18.52 10.73
N ASN A 92 4.00 18.41 11.81
CA ASN A 92 3.57 18.01 13.16
C ASN A 92 3.12 16.55 13.32
N ASP A 93 3.35 15.69 12.32
CA ASP A 93 3.10 14.26 12.48
C ASP A 93 4.08 13.62 13.48
N THR A 94 3.63 12.55 14.14
CA THR A 94 4.44 11.78 15.09
C THR A 94 4.82 10.43 14.51
N ILE A 95 6.12 10.19 14.35
CA ILE A 95 6.73 8.91 14.02
C ILE A 95 7.10 8.21 15.33
N TYR A 96 6.84 6.92 15.43
CA TYR A 96 7.19 6.13 16.61
C TYR A 96 8.48 5.37 16.37
N LEU A 97 9.45 5.56 17.26
CA LEU A 97 10.71 4.82 17.29
C LEU A 97 10.66 3.76 18.39
N ARG A 98 11.00 2.53 18.01
CA ARG A 98 10.87 1.32 18.81
C ARG A 98 12.20 0.59 18.80
N PHE A 99 12.44 -0.16 19.87
CA PHE A 99 13.65 -0.94 20.05
C PHE A 99 13.27 -2.40 20.28
N ALA A 100 13.85 -3.32 19.50
CA ALA A 100 13.53 -4.75 19.63
C ALA A 100 13.82 -5.31 21.04
N SER A 101 14.80 -4.75 21.74
CA SER A 101 15.23 -5.16 23.07
C SER A 101 14.33 -4.67 24.22
N LEU A 102 13.52 -3.62 24.01
CA LEU A 102 12.75 -2.98 25.10
C LEU A 102 11.37 -3.58 25.37
N GLY A 103 11.08 -4.77 24.80
CA GLY A 103 9.91 -5.57 25.12
C GLY A 103 8.63 -5.18 24.37
N LYS A 104 7.50 -5.73 24.83
CA LYS A 104 6.20 -5.58 24.15
C LYS A 104 5.66 -4.17 24.24
N ILE A 105 5.17 -3.67 23.10
CA ILE A 105 4.52 -2.37 22.99
C ILE A 105 3.07 -2.50 23.44
N CYS A 106 2.61 -1.56 24.27
CA CYS A 106 1.21 -1.51 24.71
C CYS A 106 0.39 -0.44 23.99
N ASP A 107 1.04 0.53 23.34
CA ASP A 107 0.39 1.62 22.62
C ASP A 107 0.03 1.19 21.19
N PRO A 108 -1.27 1.10 20.83
CA PRO A 108 -1.70 0.80 19.46
C PRO A 108 -1.13 1.75 18.41
N TRP A 109 -0.81 2.99 18.78
CA TRP A 109 -0.30 3.98 17.82
C TRP A 109 1.14 3.70 17.37
N ALA A 110 1.90 2.98 18.18
CA ALA A 110 3.25 2.54 17.89
C ALA A 110 3.32 1.12 17.29
N MET A 111 2.21 0.36 17.26
CA MET A 111 2.20 -1.00 16.72
C MET A 111 2.22 -1.00 15.18
N SER A 112 2.88 -2.01 14.61
CA SER A 112 2.77 -2.38 13.19
C SER A 112 1.44 -3.05 12.89
N THR A 113 1.10 -3.16 11.61
CA THR A 113 -0.16 -3.77 11.19
C THR A 113 -0.22 -5.25 11.60
N SER A 114 0.89 -5.98 11.52
CA SER A 114 0.94 -7.37 11.95
C SER A 114 0.66 -7.52 13.45
N GLU A 115 1.28 -6.68 14.29
CA GLU A 115 1.06 -6.67 15.74
C GLU A 115 -0.38 -6.31 16.10
N LEU A 116 -0.94 -5.28 15.45
CA LEU A 116 -2.34 -4.88 15.62
C LEU A 116 -3.29 -6.05 15.29
N ARG A 117 -3.03 -6.77 14.20
CA ARG A 117 -3.82 -7.93 13.79
C ARG A 117 -3.73 -9.06 14.80
N VAL A 118 -2.53 -9.36 15.30
CA VAL A 118 -2.34 -10.40 16.32
C VAL A 118 -3.09 -10.05 17.60
N GLU A 119 -2.96 -8.82 18.10
CA GLU A 119 -3.63 -8.36 19.32
C GLU A 119 -5.17 -8.33 19.17
N LEU A 120 -5.69 -7.94 18.00
CA LEU A 120 -7.12 -7.97 17.71
C LEU A 120 -7.66 -9.39 17.54
N LYS A 121 -6.91 -10.29 16.91
CA LYS A 121 -7.27 -11.72 16.79
C LYS A 121 -7.30 -12.39 18.15
N ALA A 122 -6.31 -12.13 19.01
CA ALA A 122 -6.28 -12.64 20.39
C ALA A 122 -7.50 -12.20 21.22
N ARG A 123 -8.13 -11.07 20.86
CA ARG A 123 -9.35 -10.53 21.49
C ARG A 123 -10.64 -10.87 20.73
N ASN A 124 -10.58 -11.73 19.70
CA ASN A 124 -11.71 -12.06 18.82
C ASN A 124 -12.42 -10.82 18.24
N ALA A 125 -11.67 -9.75 17.99
CA ALA A 125 -12.21 -8.48 17.53
C ALA A 125 -11.64 -8.03 16.19
N TYR A 126 -10.92 -8.91 15.50
CA TYR A 126 -10.34 -8.63 14.19
C TYR A 126 -11.37 -8.77 13.06
N GLU A 127 -11.40 -7.79 12.15
CA GLU A 127 -12.20 -7.81 10.93
C GLU A 127 -11.26 -7.64 9.72
N ILE A 128 -11.56 -8.35 8.63
CA ILE A 128 -10.84 -8.21 7.36
C ILE A 128 -11.15 -6.85 6.72
N ASN A 129 -10.28 -6.40 5.80
CA ASN A 129 -10.46 -5.18 5.00
C ASN A 129 -10.43 -3.86 5.78
N LEU A 130 -9.97 -3.90 7.03
CA LEU A 130 -9.70 -2.69 7.79
C LEU A 130 -8.34 -2.10 7.41
N GLN A 131 -8.33 -0.78 7.21
CA GLN A 131 -7.09 -0.02 7.04
C GLN A 131 -6.27 0.01 8.35
N PRO A 132 -4.94 0.18 8.28
CA PRO A 132 -4.08 0.24 9.46
C PRO A 132 -4.60 1.19 10.55
N GLU A 133 -5.04 2.39 10.17
CA GLU A 133 -5.57 3.39 11.09
C GLU A 133 -6.86 2.93 11.79
N GLN A 134 -7.70 2.17 11.08
CA GLN A 134 -8.92 1.60 11.65
C GLN A 134 -8.60 0.48 12.65
N LEU A 135 -7.58 -0.34 12.36
CA LEU A 135 -7.08 -1.37 13.29
C LEU A 135 -6.55 -0.73 14.58
N MET A 136 -5.75 0.33 14.47
CA MET A 136 -5.22 1.09 15.62
C MET A 136 -6.34 1.63 16.51
N GLN A 137 -7.32 2.31 15.91
CA GLN A 137 -8.46 2.86 16.64
C GLN A 137 -9.29 1.77 17.31
N ARG A 138 -9.49 0.64 16.62
CA ARG A 138 -10.26 -0.49 17.16
C ARG A 138 -9.57 -1.08 18.38
N LEU A 139 -8.26 -1.32 18.30
CA LEU A 139 -7.49 -1.83 19.43
C LEU A 139 -7.47 -0.83 20.59
N GLN A 140 -7.27 0.46 20.31
CA GLN A 140 -7.33 1.52 21.32
C GLN A 140 -8.67 1.51 22.06
N ASN A 141 -9.77 1.39 21.33
CA ASN A 141 -11.11 1.34 21.92
C ASN A 141 -11.30 0.12 22.83
N LEU A 142 -10.72 -1.03 22.48
CA LEU A 142 -10.78 -2.24 23.30
C LEU A 142 -9.93 -2.10 24.56
N ILE A 143 -8.70 -1.62 24.44
CA ILE A 143 -7.80 -1.40 25.58
C ILE A 143 -8.43 -0.41 26.57
N MET A 144 -9.01 0.69 26.08
CA MET A 144 -9.72 1.64 26.94
C MET A 144 -10.93 1.01 27.64
N LYS A 145 -11.69 0.16 26.94
CA LYS A 145 -12.83 -0.57 27.53
C LYS A 145 -12.36 -1.56 28.60
N GLU A 146 -11.32 -2.34 28.34
CA GLU A 146 -10.73 -3.31 29.27
C GLU A 146 -10.17 -2.63 30.52
N SER A 147 -9.37 -1.57 30.34
CA SER A 147 -8.82 -0.78 31.44
C SER A 147 -9.94 -0.20 32.32
N ARG A 148 -10.97 0.36 31.69
CA ARG A 148 -12.14 0.88 32.41
C ARG A 148 -12.90 -0.21 33.17
N MET A 149 -13.12 -1.37 32.55
CA MET A 149 -13.77 -2.51 33.23
C MET A 149 -12.97 -2.97 34.45
N ARG A 150 -11.64 -3.02 34.36
CA ARG A 150 -10.78 -3.34 35.49
C ARG A 150 -10.89 -2.30 36.62
N ARG A 151 -10.82 -1.00 36.29
CA ARG A 151 -11.02 0.09 37.26
C ARG A 151 -12.38 -0.01 37.95
N LEU A 152 -13.44 -0.28 37.17
CA LEU A 152 -14.79 -0.43 37.70
C LEU A 152 -14.88 -1.63 38.66
N GLN A 153 -14.37 -2.79 38.25
CA GLN A 153 -14.35 -3.99 39.11
C GLN A 153 -13.57 -3.76 40.41
N GLN A 154 -12.45 -3.03 40.35
CA GLN A 154 -11.66 -2.70 41.53
C GLN A 154 -12.40 -1.73 42.46
N ALA A 155 -13.03 -0.68 41.92
CA ALA A 155 -13.81 0.28 42.69
C ALA A 155 -15.05 -0.37 43.33
N THR A 156 -15.74 -1.26 42.60
CA THR A 156 -16.87 -2.04 43.15
C THR A 156 -16.42 -2.98 44.27
N ARG A 157 -15.27 -3.64 44.14
CA ARG A 157 -14.70 -4.49 45.20
C ARG A 157 -14.29 -3.72 46.46
N LYS A 158 -13.96 -2.44 46.31
CA LYS A 158 -13.57 -1.54 47.42
C LYS A 158 -14.73 -0.71 47.96
N GLU A 159 -15.95 -0.90 47.44
CA GLU A 159 -17.14 -0.13 47.80
C GLU A 159 -17.00 1.40 47.62
N GLU A 160 -16.13 1.83 46.70
CA GLU A 160 -15.85 3.25 46.42
C GLU A 160 -16.93 3.84 45.47
N VAL A 161 -18.10 4.18 46.02
CA VAL A 161 -19.29 4.62 45.28
C VAL A 161 -19.02 5.83 44.36
N GLU A 162 -18.21 6.79 44.82
CA GLU A 162 -17.87 7.99 44.03
C GLU A 162 -17.01 7.68 42.80
N GLN A 163 -16.09 6.71 42.90
CA GLN A 163 -15.28 6.27 41.77
C GLN A 163 -16.12 5.52 40.74
N VAL A 164 -17.07 4.69 41.20
CA VAL A 164 -18.03 4.00 40.32
C VAL A 164 -18.87 5.01 39.54
N GLN A 165 -19.38 6.06 40.21
CA GLN A 165 -20.15 7.11 39.55
C GLN A 165 -19.31 7.90 38.54
N THR A 166 -18.06 8.20 38.88
CA THR A 166 -17.13 8.92 37.99
C THR A 166 -16.81 8.12 36.73
N ILE A 167 -16.47 6.83 36.87
CA ILE A 167 -16.20 5.91 35.75
C ILE A 167 -17.44 5.73 34.86
N THR A 168 -18.63 5.74 35.45
CA THR A 168 -19.89 5.63 34.69
C THR A 168 -20.23 6.93 33.94
N LYS A 169 -19.89 8.10 34.50
CA LYS A 169 -20.01 9.40 33.80
C LYS A 169 -18.99 9.53 32.65
N GLU A 170 -17.79 8.97 32.77
CA GLU A 170 -16.82 8.84 31.64
C GLU A 170 -17.44 8.07 30.46
N LEU A 171 -18.27 7.05 30.74
CA LEU A 171 -18.98 6.28 29.72
C LEU A 171 -19.94 7.16 28.90
N ALA A 172 -20.79 7.93 29.59
CA ALA A 172 -21.77 8.81 28.95
C ALA A 172 -21.11 9.91 28.11
N THR A 173 -20.04 10.51 28.61
CA THR A 173 -19.26 11.53 27.89
C THR A 173 -18.54 10.96 26.66
N LEU A 174 -17.96 9.76 26.75
CA LEU A 174 -17.37 9.08 25.59
C LEU A 174 -18.41 8.71 24.53
N HIS A 175 -19.62 8.30 24.93
CA HIS A 175 -20.71 8.05 23.99
C HIS A 175 -21.15 9.34 23.27
N GLN A 176 -21.24 10.47 23.98
CA GLN A 176 -21.50 11.78 23.36
C GLN A 176 -20.35 12.25 22.44
N GLN A 177 -19.10 12.03 22.82
CA GLN A 177 -17.94 12.34 21.98
C GLN A 177 -17.88 11.47 20.72
N ARG A 178 -18.30 10.20 20.80
CA ARG A 178 -18.41 9.31 19.62
C ARG A 178 -19.50 9.75 18.64
N ALA A 179 -20.62 10.28 19.14
CA ALA A 179 -21.66 10.86 18.28
C ALA A 179 -21.14 12.10 17.53
N LYS A 180 -20.29 12.92 18.16
CA LYS A 180 -19.68 14.11 17.55
C LYS A 180 -18.47 13.82 16.64
N LYS A 181 -17.64 12.82 16.96
CA LYS A 181 -16.43 12.46 16.19
C LYS A 181 -16.67 11.58 14.96
N ARG A 182 -17.91 11.16 14.70
CA ARG A 182 -18.27 10.36 13.52
C ARG A 182 -17.99 11.08 12.18
N SER A 183 -17.78 12.40 12.18
CA SER A 183 -17.47 13.16 10.95
C SER A 183 -15.99 13.13 10.52
N TYR A 184 -15.07 12.59 11.33
CA TYR A 184 -13.63 12.53 11.01
C TYR A 184 -13.14 11.13 10.61
N LEU A 185 -14.06 10.17 10.45
CA LEU A 185 -13.76 8.74 10.29
C LEU A 185 -14.08 8.18 8.90
N THR A 186 -14.62 9.01 8.01
CA THR A 186 -14.52 8.77 6.58
C THR A 186 -13.07 9.06 6.17
N PRO A 187 -12.45 8.24 5.29
CA PRO A 187 -11.30 8.70 4.53
C PRO A 187 -11.72 10.06 3.98
N THR A 188 -11.01 11.13 4.36
CA THR A 188 -11.27 12.45 3.79
C THR A 188 -11.30 12.24 2.29
N GLY A 189 -12.48 12.43 1.66
CA GLY A 189 -12.67 12.32 0.22
C GLY A 189 -11.91 13.38 -0.58
N ASN A 190 -10.95 14.05 0.05
CA ASN A 190 -9.99 14.91 -0.59
C ASN A 190 -8.94 13.99 -1.24
N PRO A 191 -8.72 14.10 -2.56
CA PRO A 191 -7.65 13.38 -3.22
C PRO A 191 -6.35 13.74 -2.50
N VAL A 192 -5.68 12.74 -1.92
CA VAL A 192 -4.40 12.95 -1.26
C VAL A 192 -3.42 13.41 -2.34
N GLU A 193 -3.06 14.69 -2.32
CA GLU A 193 -2.13 15.24 -3.29
C GLU A 193 -0.81 14.45 -3.24
N ARG A 194 -0.30 14.13 -4.44
CA ARG A 194 0.91 13.34 -4.56
C ARG A 194 2.11 14.15 -4.04
N PRO A 195 2.91 13.60 -3.11
CA PRO A 195 4.08 14.29 -2.58
C PRO A 195 5.08 14.66 -3.69
N PRO A 196 5.83 15.76 -3.54
CA PRO A 196 6.83 16.18 -4.53
C PRO A 196 7.88 15.10 -4.85
N SER A 197 8.31 14.30 -3.88
CA SER A 197 9.23 13.17 -4.11
C SER A 197 8.67 12.12 -5.07
N LEU A 198 7.35 11.95 -5.08
CA LEU A 198 6.63 10.98 -5.90
C LEU A 198 6.05 11.59 -7.18
N ALA A 199 6.17 12.91 -7.38
CA ALA A 199 5.62 13.62 -8.54
C ALA A 199 6.14 13.10 -9.90
N LYS A 200 7.31 12.45 -9.91
CA LYS A 200 7.90 11.83 -11.11
C LYS A 200 7.16 10.57 -11.59
N TRP A 201 6.19 10.07 -10.84
CA TRP A 201 5.42 8.90 -11.26
C TRP A 201 4.67 9.20 -12.57
N PRO A 202 4.86 8.39 -13.63
CA PRO A 202 4.50 8.77 -15.00
C PRO A 202 3.00 8.78 -15.29
N ILE A 203 2.19 8.19 -14.40
CA ILE A 203 0.74 8.14 -14.53
C ILE A 203 0.15 9.19 -13.59
N ALA A 204 -0.56 10.17 -14.16
CA ALA A 204 -1.31 11.14 -13.36
C ALA A 204 -2.41 10.44 -12.54
N PRO A 205 -2.84 11.00 -11.40
CA PRO A 205 -3.97 10.47 -10.64
C PRO A 205 -5.19 10.30 -11.55
N CYS A 206 -5.71 9.08 -11.64
CA CYS A 206 -6.83 8.73 -12.51
C CYS A 206 -7.65 7.61 -11.87
N PRO A 207 -8.92 7.42 -12.27
CA PRO A 207 -9.75 6.34 -11.72
C PRO A 207 -9.24 4.95 -12.12
N ASN A 208 -8.40 4.84 -13.16
CA ASN A 208 -7.89 3.57 -13.67
C ASN A 208 -7.00 2.85 -12.66
N ARG A 209 -7.24 1.55 -12.42
CA ARG A 209 -6.39 0.75 -11.54
C ARG A 209 -5.08 0.39 -12.22
N THR A 210 -3.99 0.50 -11.46
CA THR A 210 -2.68 0.02 -11.88
C THR A 210 -2.52 -1.47 -11.56
N VAL A 211 -1.99 -2.22 -12.51
CA VAL A 211 -1.70 -3.65 -12.37
C VAL A 211 -0.19 -3.86 -12.24
N PHE A 212 0.20 -4.61 -11.22
CA PHE A 212 1.58 -5.07 -11.02
C PHE A 212 1.69 -6.56 -11.27
N LEU A 213 2.60 -6.96 -12.17
CA LEU A 213 2.76 -8.36 -12.58
C LEU A 213 3.98 -9.07 -11.97
N SER A 214 4.92 -8.30 -11.42
CA SER A 214 6.18 -8.82 -10.88
C SER A 214 6.32 -8.43 -9.43
N ILE A 215 6.29 -9.43 -8.55
CA ILE A 215 6.47 -9.24 -7.11
C ILE A 215 7.87 -8.70 -6.77
N THR A 216 8.91 -9.19 -7.46
CA THR A 216 10.29 -8.77 -7.23
C THR A 216 10.55 -7.35 -7.69
N LYS A 217 9.97 -6.93 -8.82
CA LYS A 217 10.04 -5.52 -9.23
C LYS A 217 9.26 -4.63 -8.27
N LEU A 218 8.05 -5.06 -7.86
CA LEU A 218 7.24 -4.29 -6.93
C LEU A 218 7.95 -4.12 -5.59
N GLU A 219 8.57 -5.15 -5.03
CA GLU A 219 9.29 -5.04 -3.75
C GLU A 219 10.42 -3.99 -3.81
N ARG A 220 11.13 -3.91 -4.94
CA ARG A 220 12.22 -2.92 -5.08
C ARG A 220 11.73 -1.49 -5.21
N THR A 221 10.47 -1.28 -5.61
CA THR A 221 9.99 0.05 -6.02
C THR A 221 8.72 0.51 -5.31
N TYR A 222 8.04 -0.31 -4.51
CA TYR A 222 6.71 0.04 -3.96
C TYR A 222 6.71 1.30 -3.10
N GLN A 223 7.83 1.64 -2.45
CA GLN A 223 7.97 2.90 -1.71
C GLN A 223 7.90 4.14 -2.60
N LEU A 224 8.32 3.98 -3.86
CA LEU A 224 8.27 5.03 -4.88
C LEU A 224 6.92 5.04 -5.62
N VAL A 225 6.03 4.09 -5.31
CA VAL A 225 4.69 4.04 -5.88
C VAL A 225 3.78 4.93 -5.02
N PRO A 226 3.15 5.96 -5.61
CA PRO A 226 2.20 6.81 -4.91
C PRO A 226 1.06 6.02 -4.26
N ARG A 227 0.56 6.48 -3.11
CA ARG A 227 -0.56 5.85 -2.37
C ARG A 227 -1.82 5.76 -3.24
N ASP A 228 -2.11 6.80 -4.00
CA ASP A 228 -3.23 6.84 -4.95
C ASP A 228 -3.14 5.75 -6.04
N VAL A 229 -1.95 5.25 -6.31
CA VAL A 229 -1.70 4.16 -7.26
C VAL A 229 -1.68 2.81 -6.53
N LEU A 230 -0.92 2.70 -5.45
CA LEU A 230 -0.67 1.44 -4.74
C LEU A 230 -1.93 0.94 -4.03
N GLU A 231 -2.75 1.80 -3.42
CA GLU A 231 -3.94 1.38 -2.65
C GLU A 231 -5.06 0.78 -3.49
N PRO A 232 -5.43 1.30 -4.68
CA PRO A 232 -6.41 0.65 -5.55
C PRO A 232 -5.79 -0.40 -6.48
N ALA A 233 -4.46 -0.54 -6.54
CA ALA A 233 -3.79 -1.44 -7.47
C ALA A 233 -4.17 -2.92 -7.32
N LEU A 234 -4.16 -3.62 -8.46
CA LEU A 234 -4.31 -5.08 -8.56
C LEU A 234 -2.92 -5.72 -8.69
N LEU A 235 -2.68 -6.77 -7.92
CA LEU A 235 -1.42 -7.50 -7.90
C LEU A 235 -1.65 -8.90 -8.48
N ILE A 236 -1.03 -9.22 -9.61
CA ILE A 236 -1.21 -10.51 -10.28
C ILE A 236 0.18 -11.13 -10.47
N PHE A 237 0.54 -12.12 -9.67
CA PHE A 237 1.91 -12.62 -9.62
C PHE A 237 2.04 -14.07 -10.10
N ASP A 238 3.06 -14.34 -10.94
CA ASP A 238 3.50 -15.71 -11.27
C ASP A 238 4.33 -16.33 -10.15
N THR A 239 3.72 -16.50 -8.97
CA THR A 239 4.36 -17.14 -7.83
C THR A 239 3.32 -17.84 -6.97
N GLU A 240 3.78 -18.76 -6.12
CA GLU A 240 2.94 -19.40 -5.12
C GLU A 240 2.92 -18.57 -3.84
N ARG A 241 1.74 -18.41 -3.26
CA ARG A 241 1.55 -17.76 -1.96
C ARG A 241 2.50 -18.32 -0.89
N LYS A 242 2.66 -19.64 -0.85
CA LYS A 242 3.53 -20.35 0.11
C LYS A 242 4.99 -19.91 0.00
N TRP A 243 5.48 -19.66 -1.21
CA TRP A 243 6.87 -19.21 -1.41
C TRP A 243 7.13 -17.80 -0.92
N VAL A 244 6.07 -17.00 -0.72
CA VAL A 244 6.17 -15.60 -0.27
C VAL A 244 6.07 -15.51 1.26
N PHE A 245 5.23 -16.32 1.89
CA PHE A 245 4.91 -16.20 3.32
C PHE A 245 5.48 -17.30 4.21
N ASP A 246 5.81 -18.47 3.68
CA ASP A 246 6.26 -19.59 4.52
C ASP A 246 7.72 -19.40 4.95
N LYS A 247 8.06 -19.97 6.10
CA LYS A 247 9.47 -20.00 6.55
C LYS A 247 10.25 -20.97 5.67
N HIS A 248 11.36 -20.50 5.12
CA HIS A 248 12.21 -21.31 4.26
C HIS A 248 13.31 -22.04 5.04
N ASN A 249 13.48 -23.32 4.76
CA ASN A 249 14.50 -24.18 5.37
C ASN A 249 15.90 -23.87 4.83
N VAL A 250 16.95 -24.22 5.57
CA VAL A 250 18.36 -23.97 5.19
C VAL A 250 18.70 -24.52 3.79
N LEU A 251 18.20 -25.71 3.45
CA LEU A 251 18.41 -26.32 2.13
C LEU A 251 17.74 -25.53 0.98
N GLN A 252 16.56 -24.98 1.23
CA GLN A 252 15.85 -24.12 0.26
C GLN A 252 16.60 -22.79 0.06
N LYS A 253 17.28 -22.28 1.09
CA LYS A 253 18.15 -21.10 0.98
C LYS A 253 19.40 -21.34 0.12
N GLN A 254 19.81 -22.59 -0.04
CA GLN A 254 21.04 -22.97 -0.77
C GLN A 254 20.81 -23.35 -2.23
N HIS A 255 19.68 -23.99 -2.57
CA HIS A 255 19.43 -24.53 -3.92
C HIS A 255 18.46 -23.70 -4.76
N PHE A 256 17.61 -22.89 -4.12
CA PHE A 256 16.69 -21.99 -4.80
C PHE A 256 17.26 -20.58 -4.76
N ASP A 257 16.86 -19.73 -5.70
CA ASP A 257 17.23 -18.32 -5.77
C ASP A 257 16.51 -17.53 -4.64
N TYR A 258 16.81 -17.90 -3.40
CA TYR A 258 16.13 -17.48 -2.17
C TYR A 258 16.19 -15.96 -1.97
N ARG A 259 17.23 -15.32 -2.50
CA ARG A 259 17.35 -13.86 -2.55
C ARG A 259 16.16 -13.19 -3.24
N TYR A 260 15.45 -13.88 -4.14
CA TYR A 260 14.28 -13.35 -4.83
C TYR A 260 12.96 -13.56 -4.07
N MET A 261 12.97 -14.23 -2.92
CA MET A 261 11.78 -14.50 -2.09
C MET A 261 11.93 -14.09 -0.62
N CYS A 262 13.10 -13.56 -0.22
CA CYS A 262 13.31 -12.99 1.11
C CYS A 262 12.83 -11.54 1.13
N PHE A 263 11.53 -11.35 1.33
CA PHE A 263 10.93 -10.02 1.37
C PHE A 263 10.96 -9.41 2.77
N ASP A 264 11.10 -8.09 2.82
CA ASP A 264 11.04 -7.35 4.08
C ASP A 264 9.64 -7.43 4.71
N GLN A 265 9.59 -7.39 6.04
CA GLN A 265 8.38 -7.59 6.81
C GLN A 265 7.28 -6.57 6.48
N ASP A 266 7.65 -5.33 6.16
CA ASP A 266 6.71 -4.27 5.82
C ASP A 266 6.05 -4.50 4.45
N PHE A 267 6.80 -5.04 3.49
CA PHE A 267 6.28 -5.47 2.20
C PHE A 267 5.29 -6.64 2.35
N LEU A 268 5.63 -7.63 3.18
CA LEU A 268 4.75 -8.76 3.49
C LEU A 268 3.45 -8.32 4.20
N GLU A 269 3.53 -7.31 5.08
CA GLU A 269 2.35 -6.72 5.70
C GLU A 269 1.43 -6.06 4.68
N MET A 270 1.98 -5.28 3.75
CA MET A 270 1.24 -4.67 2.64
C MET A 270 0.56 -5.74 1.78
N LEU A 271 1.28 -6.79 1.40
CA LEU A 271 0.72 -7.90 0.62
C LEU A 271 -0.40 -8.60 1.37
N THR A 272 -0.27 -8.79 2.69
CA THR A 272 -1.33 -9.45 3.47
C THR A 272 -2.61 -8.63 3.49
N LEU A 273 -2.52 -7.30 3.70
CA LEU A 273 -3.69 -6.42 3.65
C LEU A 273 -4.34 -6.43 2.27
N LYS A 274 -3.53 -6.44 1.21
CA LYS A 274 -4.00 -6.51 -0.18
C LYS A 274 -4.67 -7.83 -0.51
N GLU A 275 -4.15 -8.94 0.03
CA GLU A 275 -4.74 -10.26 -0.12
C GLU A 275 -6.10 -10.34 0.57
N GLU A 276 -6.20 -9.83 1.80
CA GLU A 276 -7.47 -9.75 2.54
C GLU A 276 -8.50 -8.91 1.78
N ALA A 277 -8.06 -7.79 1.19
CA ALA A 277 -8.88 -6.92 0.34
C ALA A 277 -9.28 -7.54 -1.01
N GLY A 278 -8.88 -8.79 -1.30
CA GLY A 278 -9.18 -9.44 -2.56
C GLY A 278 -8.52 -8.78 -3.77
N MET A 279 -7.36 -8.12 -3.58
CA MET A 279 -6.64 -7.38 -4.63
C MET A 279 -5.39 -8.12 -5.13
N ILE A 280 -5.14 -9.34 -4.64
CA ILE A 280 -4.03 -10.18 -5.09
C ILE A 280 -4.55 -11.45 -5.76
N PHE A 281 -3.98 -11.76 -6.91
CA PHE A 281 -4.13 -13.04 -7.57
C PHE A 281 -2.78 -13.76 -7.69
N TRP A 282 -2.71 -14.96 -7.10
CA TRP A 282 -1.57 -15.86 -7.23
C TRP A 282 -1.81 -16.80 -8.41
N PHE A 283 -1.02 -16.67 -9.48
CA PHE A 283 -1.20 -17.51 -10.67
C PHE A 283 -0.79 -18.96 -10.41
N ARG A 284 0.22 -19.20 -9.56
CA ARG A 284 0.64 -20.55 -9.14
C ARG A 284 -0.03 -20.97 -7.82
N PRO A 285 -0.28 -22.27 -7.63
CA PRO A 285 0.19 -23.41 -8.44
C PRO A 285 -0.69 -23.75 -9.64
N CYS A 286 -1.93 -23.24 -9.70
CA CYS A 286 -2.92 -23.72 -10.67
C CYS A 286 -2.64 -23.32 -12.13
N LYS A 287 -1.96 -22.20 -12.36
CA LYS A 287 -1.67 -21.62 -13.69
C LYS A 287 -2.91 -21.55 -14.60
N SER A 288 -4.02 -21.06 -14.06
CA SER A 288 -5.31 -21.00 -14.74
C SER A 288 -5.72 -19.56 -15.05
N TYR A 289 -5.88 -19.28 -16.33
CA TYR A 289 -6.38 -18.01 -16.84
C TYR A 289 -7.88 -17.85 -16.58
N GLU A 290 -8.63 -18.94 -16.45
CA GLU A 290 -10.04 -18.95 -16.08
C GLU A 290 -10.21 -18.43 -14.65
N LYS A 291 -9.39 -18.92 -13.71
CA LYS A 291 -9.38 -18.41 -12.32
C LYS A 291 -9.00 -16.93 -12.26
N MET A 292 -8.03 -16.51 -13.09
CA MET A 292 -7.66 -15.09 -13.20
C MET A 292 -8.81 -14.25 -13.76
N SER A 293 -9.55 -14.78 -14.72
CA SER A 293 -10.76 -14.15 -15.25
C SER A 293 -11.84 -14.02 -14.17
N SER A 294 -12.12 -15.07 -13.41
CA SER A 294 -13.08 -15.03 -12.30
C SER A 294 -12.70 -14.02 -11.23
N PHE A 295 -11.41 -13.96 -10.88
CA PHE A 295 -10.86 -12.96 -9.96
C PHE A 295 -11.16 -11.54 -10.45
N LEU A 296 -10.85 -11.21 -11.70
CA LEU A 296 -11.13 -9.87 -12.23
C LEU A 296 -12.62 -9.55 -12.23
N THR A 297 -13.47 -10.47 -12.67
CA THR A 297 -14.93 -10.25 -12.70
C THR A 297 -15.55 -10.08 -11.31
N SER A 298 -14.86 -10.49 -10.24
CA SER A 298 -15.31 -10.26 -8.86
C SER A 298 -15.06 -8.82 -8.37
N ILE A 299 -14.25 -8.04 -9.10
CA ILE A 299 -13.79 -6.71 -8.68
C ILE A 299 -14.49 -5.63 -9.49
N GLU A 300 -14.94 -4.58 -8.81
CA GLU A 300 -15.51 -3.39 -9.43
C GLU A 300 -14.44 -2.53 -10.10
N ASP A 301 -14.72 -2.11 -11.34
CA ASP A 301 -13.92 -1.16 -12.10
C ASP A 301 -14.32 0.28 -11.74
N PRO A 302 -13.47 1.01 -10.99
CA PRO A 302 -13.72 2.41 -10.63
C PRO A 302 -13.91 3.34 -11.84
N ALA A 303 -13.30 3.04 -12.99
CA ALA A 303 -13.43 3.87 -14.19
C ALA A 303 -14.78 3.67 -14.91
N SER A 304 -15.46 2.55 -14.66
CA SER A 304 -16.71 2.17 -15.35
C SER A 304 -17.97 2.46 -14.51
N GLY A 305 -17.86 3.32 -13.48
CA GLY A 305 -19.00 3.74 -12.65
C GLY A 305 -19.61 2.61 -11.81
N GLY A 306 -18.79 1.70 -11.28
CA GLY A 306 -19.23 0.60 -10.40
C GLY A 306 -19.58 -0.70 -11.12
N LYS A 307 -19.37 -0.80 -12.43
CA LYS A 307 -19.45 -2.09 -13.15
C LYS A 307 -18.22 -2.94 -12.85
N HIS A 308 -18.41 -4.26 -12.78
CA HIS A 308 -17.29 -5.20 -12.66
C HIS A 308 -16.43 -5.25 -13.92
N TYR A 309 -15.16 -5.64 -13.76
CA TYR A 309 -14.30 -5.94 -14.90
C TYR A 309 -14.90 -7.05 -15.77
N GLN A 310 -14.62 -6.96 -17.08
CA GLN A 310 -15.03 -7.95 -18.05
C GLN A 310 -14.17 -9.22 -17.95
N PRO A 311 -14.74 -10.39 -18.30
CA PRO A 311 -14.00 -11.64 -18.35
C PRO A 311 -12.89 -11.57 -19.41
N LEU A 312 -11.83 -12.34 -19.19
CA LEU A 312 -10.68 -12.39 -20.07
C LEU A 312 -11.02 -13.01 -21.42
N ILE A 313 -10.38 -12.51 -22.48
CA ILE A 313 -10.48 -13.06 -23.83
C ILE A 313 -9.60 -14.31 -23.91
N LEU A 314 -10.15 -15.46 -23.48
CA LEU A 314 -9.40 -16.73 -23.45
C LEU A 314 -9.54 -17.55 -24.74
N LYS A 315 -10.59 -17.31 -25.53
CA LYS A 315 -10.81 -18.05 -26.79
C LYS A 315 -9.88 -17.54 -27.88
N GLU A 316 -9.04 -18.42 -28.42
CA GLU A 316 -8.13 -18.12 -29.54
C GLU A 316 -8.86 -17.49 -30.73
N SER A 317 -10.04 -18.02 -31.09
CA SER A 317 -10.83 -17.52 -32.22
C SER A 317 -11.20 -16.04 -32.09
N LYS A 318 -11.37 -15.53 -30.86
CA LYS A 318 -11.64 -14.11 -30.62
C LYS A 318 -10.43 -13.23 -30.94
N TRP A 319 -9.21 -13.68 -30.64
CA TRP A 319 -7.99 -12.91 -30.93
C TRP A 319 -7.78 -12.69 -32.43
N LEU A 320 -8.23 -13.62 -33.26
CA LEU A 320 -8.16 -13.50 -34.72
C LEU A 320 -9.14 -12.47 -35.28
N THR A 321 -10.16 -12.07 -34.52
CA THR A 321 -11.16 -11.07 -34.91
C THR A 321 -10.88 -9.66 -34.37
N LEU A 322 -9.80 -9.49 -33.60
CA LEU A 322 -9.39 -8.20 -33.04
C LEU A 322 -8.49 -7.43 -34.02
N CYS A 323 -8.54 -6.09 -33.96
CA CYS A 323 -7.88 -5.12 -34.84
C CYS A 323 -8.45 -5.03 -36.25
N GLY A 324 -8.70 -3.80 -36.72
CA GLY A 324 -9.45 -3.43 -37.94
C GLY A 324 -8.93 -3.94 -39.30
N GLU A 325 -8.97 -3.10 -40.33
CA GLU A 325 -8.80 -3.51 -41.74
C GLU A 325 -7.50 -4.28 -42.02
N ASN A 326 -6.41 -3.90 -41.35
CA ASN A 326 -5.10 -4.54 -41.49
C ASN A 326 -4.86 -5.72 -40.53
N GLY A 327 -5.86 -6.12 -39.72
CA GLY A 327 -5.73 -7.20 -38.74
C GLY A 327 -4.68 -6.91 -37.64
N TRP A 328 -4.59 -7.80 -36.65
CA TRP A 328 -3.73 -7.60 -35.47
C TRP A 328 -2.24 -7.44 -35.79
N GLU A 329 -1.76 -8.16 -36.81
CA GLU A 329 -0.35 -8.18 -37.23
C GLU A 329 -0.04 -7.16 -38.33
N GLY A 330 -1.00 -6.31 -38.73
CA GLY A 330 -0.83 -5.39 -39.85
C GLY A 330 -0.84 -6.08 -41.23
N LYS A 331 -1.34 -7.33 -41.29
CA LYS A 331 -1.57 -8.08 -42.52
C LYS A 331 -3.07 -8.20 -42.78
N VAL A 332 -3.51 -7.73 -43.96
CA VAL A 332 -4.88 -7.94 -44.45
C VAL A 332 -5.15 -9.44 -44.53
N ARG A 333 -6.07 -9.95 -43.69
CA ARG A 333 -6.59 -11.31 -43.83
C ARG A 333 -7.91 -11.24 -44.60
N HIS A 334 -8.13 -12.12 -45.57
CA HIS A 334 -9.40 -12.20 -46.31
C HIS A 334 -10.23 -13.37 -45.76
N ASP A 335 -10.55 -13.33 -44.47
CA ASP A 335 -11.23 -14.43 -43.76
C ASP A 335 -12.73 -14.19 -43.53
N GLY A 336 -13.28 -13.07 -44.04
CA GLY A 336 -14.71 -12.75 -44.03
C GLY A 336 -15.31 -12.47 -42.64
N ARG A 337 -14.51 -12.49 -41.57
CA ARG A 337 -14.97 -12.24 -40.20
C ARG A 337 -15.15 -10.74 -39.95
N ARG A 338 -16.23 -10.36 -39.27
CA ARG A 338 -16.44 -8.97 -38.78
C ARG A 338 -15.39 -8.64 -37.73
N ARG A 339 -14.69 -7.52 -37.90
CA ARG A 339 -13.57 -7.10 -37.04
C ARG A 339 -13.95 -5.98 -36.10
N ASP A 340 -13.34 -6.00 -34.92
CA ASP A 340 -13.38 -4.90 -33.97
C ASP A 340 -12.28 -3.88 -34.32
N VAL A 341 -12.69 -2.70 -34.78
CA VAL A 341 -11.79 -1.64 -35.28
C VAL A 341 -11.24 -0.78 -34.14
N GLU A 342 -11.91 -0.78 -32.98
CA GLU A 342 -11.53 0.08 -31.84
C GLU A 342 -10.36 -0.51 -31.03
N ARG A 343 -10.16 -1.83 -31.12
CA ARG A 343 -9.13 -2.55 -30.38
C ARG A 343 -7.84 -2.64 -31.18
N VAL A 344 -6.79 -2.00 -30.69
CA VAL A 344 -5.45 -1.97 -31.30
C VAL A 344 -4.40 -2.59 -30.35
N PRO A 345 -3.33 -3.21 -30.85
CA PRO A 345 -2.34 -3.87 -30.01
C PRO A 345 -1.52 -2.82 -29.25
N LYS A 346 -1.26 -3.05 -27.96
CA LYS A 346 -0.54 -2.07 -27.11
C LYS A 346 0.84 -2.52 -26.67
N PHE A 347 0.98 -3.79 -26.30
CA PHE A 347 2.20 -4.41 -25.75
C PHE A 347 2.80 -5.45 -26.69
N THR A 348 1.98 -6.16 -27.48
CA THR A 348 2.47 -7.10 -28.51
C THR A 348 1.61 -7.11 -29.76
N LYS A 349 2.29 -7.08 -30.92
CA LYS A 349 1.66 -7.26 -32.24
C LYS A 349 1.54 -8.74 -32.65
N SER A 350 2.04 -9.68 -31.85
CA SER A 350 1.98 -11.12 -32.16
C SER A 350 0.80 -11.78 -31.46
N VAL A 351 -0.21 -12.21 -32.24
CA VAL A 351 -1.33 -13.02 -31.72
C VAL A 351 -0.81 -14.38 -31.27
N ALA A 352 0.10 -14.98 -32.06
CA ALA A 352 0.69 -16.28 -31.74
C ALA A 352 1.36 -16.30 -30.36
N ARG A 353 2.02 -15.21 -29.95
CA ARG A 353 2.61 -15.08 -28.60
C ARG A 353 1.54 -15.12 -27.51
N VAL A 354 0.42 -14.41 -27.69
CA VAL A 354 -0.69 -14.40 -26.72
C VAL A 354 -1.34 -15.78 -26.64
N VAL A 355 -1.67 -16.38 -27.79
CA VAL A 355 -2.31 -17.69 -27.88
C VAL A 355 -1.42 -18.80 -27.33
N SER A 356 -0.13 -18.81 -27.69
CA SER A 356 0.83 -19.78 -27.15
C SER A 356 0.99 -19.64 -25.64
N ASN A 357 0.95 -18.42 -25.10
CA ASN A 357 1.02 -18.18 -23.67
C ASN A 357 -0.24 -18.70 -22.95
N LEU A 358 -1.43 -18.53 -23.54
CA LEU A 358 -2.68 -19.11 -23.05
C LEU A 358 -2.64 -20.64 -23.07
N ASN A 359 -2.27 -21.24 -24.22
CA ASN A 359 -2.28 -22.69 -24.41
C ASN A 359 -1.25 -23.43 -23.55
N SER A 360 -0.09 -22.80 -23.29
CA SER A 360 0.95 -23.37 -22.43
C SER A 360 0.76 -23.07 -20.95
N SER A 361 -0.26 -22.29 -20.57
CA SER A 361 -0.41 -21.76 -19.20
C SER A 361 0.86 -21.07 -18.68
N SER A 362 1.64 -20.47 -19.58
CA SER A 362 2.82 -19.67 -19.24
C SER A 362 2.40 -18.31 -18.71
N PHE A 363 3.31 -17.56 -18.07
CA PHE A 363 3.05 -16.21 -17.59
C PHE A 363 4.05 -15.21 -18.20
N ASP A 364 4.07 -15.12 -19.52
CA ASP A 364 4.85 -14.08 -20.21
C ASP A 364 4.23 -12.71 -19.97
N TYR A 365 4.97 -11.82 -19.30
CA TYR A 365 4.45 -10.51 -18.90
C TYR A 365 3.91 -9.69 -20.07
N VAL A 366 4.52 -9.76 -21.26
CA VAL A 366 4.04 -9.00 -22.42
C VAL A 366 2.69 -9.53 -22.90
N ALA A 367 2.56 -10.85 -23.06
CA ALA A 367 1.31 -11.49 -23.42
C ALA A 367 0.20 -11.27 -22.38
N VAL A 368 0.53 -11.35 -21.08
CA VAL A 368 -0.41 -11.12 -19.98
C VAL A 368 -0.87 -9.66 -19.94
N LYS A 369 0.03 -8.69 -20.12
CA LYS A 369 -0.34 -7.26 -20.22
C LYS A 369 -1.32 -7.02 -21.37
N GLU A 370 -1.06 -7.61 -22.54
CA GLU A 370 -1.95 -7.51 -23.69
C GLU A 370 -3.32 -8.14 -23.40
N LEU A 371 -3.35 -9.37 -22.87
CA LEU A 371 -4.58 -10.07 -22.50
C LEU A 371 -5.44 -9.23 -21.54
N LEU A 372 -4.82 -8.71 -20.48
CA LEU A 372 -5.49 -7.90 -19.48
C LEU A 372 -6.01 -6.58 -20.07
N PHE A 373 -5.19 -5.87 -20.84
CA PHE A 373 -5.55 -4.60 -21.46
C PHE A 373 -6.68 -4.74 -22.48
N GLN A 374 -6.60 -5.74 -23.36
CA GLN A 374 -7.64 -5.95 -24.36
C GLN A 374 -8.96 -6.38 -23.72
N SER A 375 -8.91 -7.19 -22.67
CA SER A 375 -10.13 -7.57 -21.96
C SER A 375 -10.72 -6.38 -21.19
N ASN A 376 -9.85 -5.54 -20.60
CA ASN A 376 -10.23 -4.42 -19.73
C ASN A 376 -9.32 -3.19 -20.01
N PRO A 377 -9.68 -2.31 -20.97
CA PRO A 377 -8.84 -1.18 -21.40
C PRO A 377 -8.61 -0.10 -20.33
N THR A 378 -9.43 -0.09 -19.28
CA THR A 378 -9.29 0.80 -18.12
C THR A 378 -8.14 0.39 -17.20
N LEU A 379 -7.58 -0.83 -17.36
CA LEU A 379 -6.38 -1.23 -16.63
C LEU A 379 -5.13 -0.54 -17.18
N VAL A 380 -4.35 0.05 -16.28
CA VAL A 380 -3.03 0.60 -16.61
C VAL A 380 -1.95 -0.27 -15.98
N PHE A 381 -0.76 -0.28 -16.58
CA PHE A 381 0.32 -1.16 -16.16
C PHE A 381 1.48 -0.33 -15.68
N ALA A 382 2.00 -0.70 -14.50
CA ALA A 382 3.11 0.03 -13.93
C ALA A 382 4.32 -0.03 -14.87
N PRO A 383 5.00 1.10 -15.12
CA PRO A 383 6.26 1.15 -15.85
C PRO A 383 7.37 0.74 -14.89
N LEU A 384 7.41 -0.55 -14.57
CA LEU A 384 8.44 -1.15 -13.74
C LEU A 384 9.38 -2.03 -14.56
#